data_AF-A0AAD8G8Y7-F1
#
_entry.id   AF-A0AAD8G8Y7-F1
#
_cell.length_a   1.000
_cell.length_b   1.000
_cell.length_c   1.000
_cell.angle_alpha   90.00
_cell.angle_beta   90.00
_cell.angle_gamma   90.00
#
_symmetry.space_group_name_H-M   'P 1'
#
loop_
_entity.id
_entity.type
_entity.pdbx_description
1 polymer ?
#
loop_
_entity_poly.entity_id
_entity_poly.type
_entity_poly.pdbx_seq_one_letter_code
_entity_poly.pdbx_strand_id
1 'polypeptide(L)'
;MWKDNLTVFETMMYGHSLCTEWNNGTEGATYQLGNIIFILGYMGGSGVFGTIYIYSLLAPGFLCYALWGWLEACGVDIFSWSLFMLFLCLLQLVLLVYRLRKDIFEEEFDSLYKCIYLPLEVPVPVFKEIVKGCESQALSLSKDQNYAVEGKTPIDRLSFLLSGRIRVSLEGQFLHYIFPYQFIDSPEWESLRPTEEGIFQVTLTAETDCRYITWRRRKLYLLLSRERYIARLFSVMLGNDITDKLYSLNDKLFVKSGIRFDIRLPSLYHVLAPSTSDTDCEKDHEQGDAITPDEQMTPPLSASRKAAAPLPHSSNPSRDHWPTDTELPGEDSSSLILDDFADMTGSFMEYGSERDYLK
;
A
#
# COMPACT_ATOMS: atom_id res chain seq x y z
N MET A 1 51.30 -19.03 13.24
CA MET A 1 50.78 -18.23 12.12
C MET A 1 49.96 -17.06 12.66
N TRP A 2 50.55 -16.18 13.48
CA TRP A 2 49.91 -15.01 14.12
C TRP A 2 51.02 -14.08 14.65
N LYS A 3 51.82 -13.45 13.77
CA LYS A 3 52.89 -12.52 14.21
C LYS A 3 53.07 -11.24 13.37
N ASP A 4 52.36 -11.10 12.26
CA ASP A 4 52.62 -10.01 11.30
C ASP A 4 51.66 -8.80 11.45
N ASN A 5 50.67 -8.90 12.34
CA ASN A 5 49.70 -7.81 12.60
C ASN A 5 50.11 -6.84 13.73
N LEU A 6 51.07 -7.21 14.60
CA LEU A 6 51.55 -6.27 15.64
C LEU A 6 52.49 -5.21 15.08
N THR A 7 53.34 -5.56 14.10
CA THR A 7 54.37 -4.66 13.57
C THR A 7 53.79 -3.47 12.83
N VAL A 8 52.70 -3.64 12.09
CA VAL A 8 52.01 -2.52 11.41
C VAL A 8 51.43 -1.55 12.44
N PHE A 9 50.77 -2.05 13.49
CA PHE A 9 50.16 -1.21 14.51
C PHE A 9 51.20 -0.53 15.41
N GLU A 10 52.28 -1.22 15.79
CA GLU A 10 53.41 -0.58 16.50
C GLU A 10 54.13 0.44 15.63
N THR A 11 54.33 0.18 14.34
CA THR A 11 54.96 1.16 13.44
C THR A 11 54.06 2.38 13.21
N MET A 12 52.74 2.19 13.21
CA MET A 12 51.76 3.28 13.13
C MET A 12 51.64 4.10 14.42
N MET A 13 51.85 3.49 15.60
CA MET A 13 51.73 4.13 16.91
C MET A 13 53.05 4.68 17.48
N TYR A 14 54.18 4.06 17.16
CA TYR A 14 55.52 4.38 17.71
C TYR A 14 56.58 4.69 16.63
N GLY A 15 56.28 4.49 15.34
CA GLY A 15 57.21 4.77 14.24
C GLY A 15 57.25 6.23 13.78
N HIS A 16 56.36 7.10 14.26
CA HIS A 16 56.48 8.54 14.05
C HIS A 16 57.42 9.14 15.10
N SER A 17 58.53 9.73 14.63
CA SER A 17 59.31 10.68 15.41
C SER A 17 58.38 11.78 15.94
N LEU A 18 58.38 12.02 17.25
CA LEU A 18 57.68 13.14 17.87
C LEU A 18 57.98 14.43 17.10
N CYS A 19 56.96 14.99 16.46
CA CYS A 19 57.14 16.14 15.58
C CYS A 19 57.48 17.38 16.39
N THR A 20 58.75 17.78 16.31
CA THR A 20 59.33 18.91 17.04
C THR A 20 59.07 20.26 16.39
N GLU A 21 58.56 20.28 15.16
CA GLU A 21 58.39 21.49 14.35
C GLU A 21 57.17 21.35 13.42
N TRP A 22 56.46 22.45 13.16
CA TRP A 22 55.35 22.47 12.20
C TRP A 22 55.92 22.37 10.78
N ASN A 23 55.33 21.50 9.95
CA ASN A 23 55.71 21.40 8.55
C ASN A 23 55.46 22.73 7.80
N ASN A 24 56.53 23.40 7.37
CA ASN A 24 56.50 24.69 6.66
C ASN A 24 56.07 24.58 5.17
N GLY A 25 55.59 23.42 4.73
CA GLY A 25 55.04 23.21 3.39
C GLY A 25 53.70 23.89 3.17
N THR A 26 53.30 24.04 1.90
CA THR A 26 51.94 24.47 1.53
C THR A 26 50.90 23.48 2.05
N GLU A 27 49.83 23.98 2.69
CA GLU A 27 48.71 23.18 3.18
C GLU A 27 48.16 22.27 2.06
N GLY A 28 48.22 20.95 2.26
CA GLY A 28 47.97 19.99 1.18
C GLY A 28 46.51 19.89 0.73
N ALA A 29 46.30 19.08 -0.30
CA ALA A 29 44.99 18.93 -0.94
C ALA A 29 43.89 18.43 0.02
N THR A 30 44.26 17.68 1.07
CA THR A 30 43.34 17.17 2.09
C THR A 30 42.73 18.30 2.92
N TYR A 31 43.54 19.30 3.31
CA TYR A 31 43.10 20.50 4.02
C TYR A 31 42.19 21.37 3.16
N GLN A 32 42.59 21.63 1.90
CA GLN A 32 41.79 22.44 0.98
C GLN A 32 40.43 21.79 0.69
N LEU A 33 40.40 20.46 0.52
CA LEU A 33 39.15 19.69 0.37
C LEU A 33 38.26 19.82 1.61
N GLY A 34 38.82 19.68 2.81
CA GLY A 34 38.08 19.85 4.07
C GLY A 34 37.43 21.23 4.19
N ASN A 35 38.14 22.29 3.81
CA ASN A 35 37.62 23.66 3.80
C ASN A 35 36.46 23.85 2.81
N ILE A 36 36.58 23.32 1.58
CA ILE A 36 35.49 23.36 0.60
C ILE A 36 34.25 22.63 1.13
N ILE A 37 34.44 21.46 1.74
CA ILE A 37 33.35 20.68 2.34
C ILE A 37 32.70 21.44 3.51
N PHE A 38 33.46 22.12 4.36
CA PHE A 38 32.90 22.97 5.42
C PHE A 38 32.11 24.15 4.88
N ILE A 39 32.60 24.85 3.86
CA ILE A 39 31.87 25.95 3.20
C ILE A 39 30.52 25.44 2.67
N LEU A 40 30.51 24.31 1.96
CA LEU A 40 29.28 23.67 1.49
C LEU A 40 28.35 23.25 2.65
N GLY A 41 28.91 22.71 3.74
CA GLY A 41 28.15 22.36 4.94
C GLY A 41 27.44 23.56 5.58
N TYR A 42 28.12 24.69 5.71
CA TYR A 42 27.55 25.93 6.24
C TYR A 42 26.56 26.64 5.29
N MET A 43 26.45 26.22 4.02
CA MET A 43 25.40 26.66 3.10
C MET A 43 24.05 25.93 3.32
N GLY A 44 23.94 25.06 4.33
CA GLY A 44 22.70 24.38 4.67
C GLY A 44 21.55 25.32 5.08
N GLY A 45 20.34 24.99 4.62
CA GLY A 45 19.12 25.74 4.95
C GLY A 45 18.59 25.52 6.36
N SER A 46 17.49 26.19 6.69
CA SER A 46 16.78 26.02 7.97
C SER A 46 15.93 24.73 8.00
N GLY A 47 15.58 24.28 9.21
CA GLY A 47 14.71 23.11 9.45
C GLY A 47 15.46 21.78 9.59
N VAL A 48 14.70 20.69 9.82
CA VAL A 48 15.26 19.36 10.14
C VAL A 48 16.11 18.81 8.98
N PHE A 49 15.61 18.89 7.74
CA PHE A 49 16.36 18.45 6.55
C PHE A 49 17.63 19.29 6.32
N GLY A 50 17.56 20.60 6.52
CA GLY A 50 18.74 21.49 6.46
C GLY A 50 19.78 21.15 7.53
N THR A 51 19.32 20.81 8.74
CA THR A 51 20.23 20.40 9.83
C THR A 51 20.88 19.04 9.55
N ILE A 52 20.14 18.07 8.96
CA ILE A 52 20.70 16.80 8.48
C ILE A 52 21.75 17.05 7.40
N TYR A 53 21.47 17.94 6.44
CA TYR A 53 22.43 18.34 5.39
C TYR A 53 23.73 18.91 5.99
N ILE A 54 23.64 19.86 6.93
CA ILE A 54 24.80 20.45 7.62
C ILE A 54 25.68 19.36 8.23
N TYR A 55 25.13 18.48 9.08
CA TYR A 55 25.94 17.42 9.72
C TYR A 55 26.45 16.35 8.75
N SER A 56 25.73 16.09 7.65
CA SER A 56 26.18 15.15 6.61
C SER A 56 27.41 15.63 5.83
N LEU A 57 27.66 16.96 5.80
CA LEU A 57 28.85 17.56 5.18
C LEU A 57 29.93 17.93 6.22
N LEU A 58 29.56 18.39 7.42
CA LEU A 58 30.53 18.65 8.48
C LEU A 58 31.30 17.38 8.88
N ALA A 59 30.64 16.21 8.93
CA ALA A 59 31.31 14.95 9.24
C ALA A 59 32.48 14.63 8.27
N PRO A 60 32.30 14.52 6.94
CA PRO A 60 33.43 14.32 6.03
C PRO A 60 34.46 15.46 6.06
N GLY A 61 34.05 16.72 6.32
CA GLY A 61 34.98 17.84 6.51
C GLY A 61 35.93 17.62 7.71
N PHE A 62 35.40 17.23 8.87
CA PHE A 62 36.20 16.88 10.04
C PHE A 62 37.05 15.62 9.84
N LEU A 63 36.59 14.66 9.03
CA LEU A 63 37.40 13.51 8.63
C LEU A 63 38.60 13.91 7.75
N CYS A 64 38.42 14.82 6.79
CA CYS A 64 39.52 15.39 6.01
C CYS A 64 40.53 16.12 6.91
N TYR A 65 40.05 16.92 7.88
CA TYR A 65 40.91 17.62 8.85
C TYR A 65 41.65 16.68 9.80
N ALA A 66 41.01 15.59 10.26
CA ALA A 66 41.68 14.57 11.05
C ALA A 66 42.78 13.86 10.24
N LEU A 67 42.50 13.47 8.99
CA LEU A 67 43.49 12.88 8.09
C LEU A 67 44.67 13.83 7.83
N TRP A 68 44.42 15.11 7.60
CA TRP A 68 45.46 16.13 7.46
C TRP A 68 46.31 16.28 8.74
N GLY A 69 45.64 16.37 9.89
CA GLY A 69 46.27 16.44 11.21
C GLY A 69 47.19 15.26 11.51
N TRP A 70 46.82 14.06 11.06
CA TRP A 70 47.58 12.82 11.22
C TRP A 70 48.71 12.65 10.20
N LEU A 71 48.47 12.94 8.92
CA LEU A 71 49.38 12.59 7.81
C LEU A 71 50.34 13.71 7.41
N GLU A 72 49.95 14.98 7.53
CA GLU A 72 50.68 16.12 6.96
C GLU A 72 51.16 17.12 8.02
N ALA A 73 50.28 17.47 8.98
CA ALA A 73 50.59 18.45 10.01
C ALA A 73 51.24 17.84 11.27
N CYS A 74 51.12 16.51 11.45
CA CYS A 74 51.63 15.77 12.62
C CYS A 74 51.18 16.35 13.97
N GLY A 75 49.99 16.97 13.99
CA GLY A 75 49.43 17.66 15.16
C GLY A 75 48.44 16.76 15.89
N VAL A 76 48.89 16.06 16.94
CA VAL A 76 48.03 15.18 17.76
C VAL A 76 46.81 15.92 18.32
N ASP A 77 46.96 17.19 18.68
CA ASP A 77 45.87 18.05 19.19
C ASP A 77 44.83 18.34 18.09
N ILE A 78 45.28 18.75 16.90
CA ILE A 78 44.45 19.00 15.71
C ILE A 78 43.69 17.72 15.31
N PHE A 79 44.38 16.58 15.27
CA PHE A 79 43.79 15.27 15.01
C PHE A 79 42.72 14.91 16.04
N SER A 80 43.04 15.02 17.33
CA SER A 80 42.15 14.65 18.43
C SER A 80 40.89 15.51 18.46
N TRP A 81 41.03 16.83 18.27
CA TRP A 81 39.90 17.75 18.21
C TRP A 81 39.01 17.51 16.99
N SER A 82 39.62 17.26 15.81
CA SER A 82 38.89 16.96 14.58
C SER A 82 38.13 15.63 14.68
N LEU A 83 38.74 14.60 15.29
CA LEU A 83 38.11 13.30 15.54
C LEU A 83 36.94 13.41 16.54
N PHE A 84 37.09 14.24 17.59
CA PHE A 84 36.00 14.53 18.54
C PHE A 84 34.82 15.23 17.85
N MET A 85 35.09 16.24 17.02
CA MET A 85 34.06 16.95 16.25
C MET A 85 33.38 16.04 15.22
N LEU A 86 34.13 15.15 14.56
CA LEU A 86 33.57 14.10 13.70
C LEU A 86 32.58 13.22 14.48
N PHE A 87 32.95 12.74 15.67
CA PHE A 87 32.08 11.92 16.50
C PHE A 87 30.81 12.67 16.91
N LEU A 88 30.91 13.93 17.33
CA LEU A 88 29.74 14.77 17.65
C LEU A 88 28.81 14.96 16.44
N CYS A 89 29.36 15.21 15.25
CA CYS A 89 28.58 15.35 14.02
C CYS A 89 27.84 14.05 13.66
N LEU A 90 28.52 12.89 13.77
CA LEU A 90 27.90 11.58 13.52
C LEU A 90 26.81 11.24 14.54
N LEU A 91 27.05 11.49 15.83
CA LEU A 91 26.06 11.27 16.88
C LEU A 91 24.81 12.13 16.66
N GLN A 92 25.01 13.41 16.35
CA GLN A 92 23.92 14.36 16.10
C GLN A 92 23.14 13.99 14.83
N LEU A 93 23.82 13.58 13.76
CA LEU A 93 23.19 13.06 12.54
C LEU A 93 22.32 11.83 12.83
N VAL A 94 22.82 10.86 13.61
CA VAL A 94 22.07 9.67 14.02
C VAL A 94 20.85 10.04 14.86
N LEU A 95 20.98 10.96 15.83
CA LEU A 95 19.87 11.42 16.66
C LEU A 95 18.78 12.14 15.85
N LEU A 96 19.16 12.98 14.88
CA LEU A 96 18.21 13.67 14.00
C LEU A 96 17.48 12.69 13.08
N VAL A 97 18.20 11.76 12.45
CA VAL A 97 17.60 10.71 11.60
C VAL A 97 16.67 9.81 12.41
N TYR A 98 17.00 9.51 13.68
CA TYR A 98 16.12 8.75 14.57
C TYR A 98 14.83 9.52 14.91
N ARG A 99 14.93 10.80 15.29
CA ARG A 99 13.76 11.65 15.56
C ARG A 99 12.86 11.78 14.33
N LEU A 100 13.43 12.15 13.17
CA LEU A 100 12.68 12.29 11.93
C LEU A 100 11.93 11.01 11.55
N ARG A 101 12.56 9.82 11.70
CA ARG A 101 11.87 8.54 11.49
C ARG A 101 10.75 8.30 12.49
N LYS A 102 10.93 8.67 13.76
CA LYS A 102 9.90 8.52 14.79
C LYS A 102 8.71 9.43 14.51
N ASP A 103 8.95 10.69 14.16
CA ASP A 103 7.90 11.69 13.94
C ASP A 103 7.04 11.33 12.71
N ILE A 104 7.68 10.96 11.59
CA ILE A 104 7.02 10.49 10.36
C ILE A 104 6.23 9.18 10.60
N PHE A 105 6.69 8.35 11.52
CA PHE A 105 5.97 7.15 11.93
C PHE A 105 4.74 7.51 12.77
N GLU A 106 4.90 8.33 13.82
CA GLU A 106 3.82 8.70 14.75
C GLU A 106 2.67 9.42 14.02
N GLU A 107 2.97 10.26 13.01
CA GLU A 107 1.99 10.94 12.15
C GLU A 107 1.11 9.99 11.32
N GLU A 108 1.66 8.89 10.79
CA GLU A 108 0.88 7.90 10.04
C GLU A 108 -0.13 7.16 10.91
N PHE A 109 0.28 6.75 12.11
CA PHE A 109 -0.60 5.98 12.99
C PHE A 109 -1.64 6.87 13.67
N ASP A 110 -1.33 8.15 13.92
CA ASP A 110 -2.31 9.15 14.33
C ASP A 110 -3.34 9.42 13.22
N SER A 111 -2.90 9.56 11.97
CA SER A 111 -3.79 9.71 10.80
C SER A 111 -4.68 8.48 10.61
N LEU A 112 -4.11 7.28 10.64
CA LEU A 112 -4.84 6.01 10.59
C LEU A 112 -5.87 5.89 11.73
N TYR A 113 -5.49 6.27 12.95
CA TYR A 113 -6.40 6.25 14.10
C TYR A 113 -7.57 7.18 13.87
N LYS A 114 -7.32 8.45 13.48
CA LYS A 114 -8.35 9.46 13.25
C LYS A 114 -9.29 9.14 12.08
N CYS A 115 -8.78 8.56 10.99
CA CYS A 115 -9.57 8.27 9.80
C CYS A 115 -10.41 6.99 9.91
N ILE A 116 -9.93 5.96 10.63
CA ILE A 116 -10.57 4.63 10.64
C ILE A 116 -11.00 4.20 12.04
N TYR A 117 -10.10 4.23 13.02
CA TYR A 117 -10.38 3.65 14.34
C TYR A 117 -11.23 4.56 15.24
N LEU A 118 -11.11 5.88 15.09
CA LEU A 118 -11.89 6.87 15.84
C LEU A 118 -13.38 6.89 15.44
N PRO A 119 -13.76 6.85 14.14
CA PRO A 119 -15.16 6.67 13.74
C PRO A 119 -15.80 5.34 14.17
N LEU A 120 -15.00 4.28 14.38
CA LEU A 120 -15.45 3.00 14.96
C LEU A 120 -15.38 2.98 16.50
N GLU A 121 -15.18 4.13 17.15
CA GLU A 121 -15.09 4.32 18.61
C GLU A 121 -14.07 3.40 19.30
N VAL A 122 -13.00 3.00 18.58
CA VAL A 122 -12.01 2.03 19.07
C VAL A 122 -11.12 2.66 20.14
N PRO A 123 -11.02 2.09 21.35
CA PRO A 123 -10.17 2.62 22.39
C PRO A 123 -8.68 2.62 21.98
N VAL A 124 -8.00 3.74 22.24
CA VAL A 124 -6.53 3.91 22.05
C VAL A 124 -5.69 2.72 22.54
N PRO A 125 -5.90 2.10 23.73
CA PRO A 125 -5.12 0.93 24.14
C PRO A 125 -5.27 -0.28 23.20
N VAL A 126 -6.47 -0.50 22.65
CA VAL A 126 -6.73 -1.58 21.69
C VAL A 126 -6.04 -1.29 20.35
N PHE A 127 -6.12 -0.05 19.86
CA PHE A 127 -5.40 0.36 18.65
C PHE A 127 -3.88 0.14 18.81
N LYS A 128 -3.30 0.52 19.96
CA LYS A 128 -1.87 0.27 20.26
C LYS A 128 -1.52 -1.22 20.25
N GLU A 129 -2.42 -2.10 20.64
CA GLU A 129 -2.21 -3.55 20.55
C GLU A 129 -2.23 -4.06 19.11
N ILE A 130 -3.17 -3.58 18.28
CA ILE A 130 -3.25 -3.87 16.84
C ILE A 130 -1.96 -3.42 16.13
N VAL A 131 -1.48 -2.21 16.44
CA VAL A 131 -0.25 -1.61 15.90
C VAL A 131 1.02 -2.33 16.39
N LYS A 132 0.99 -2.92 17.59
CA LYS A 132 2.06 -3.81 18.06
C LYS A 132 2.08 -5.13 17.27
N GLY A 133 0.93 -5.56 16.76
CA GLY A 133 0.79 -6.74 15.90
C GLY A 133 1.50 -6.62 14.54
N CYS A 134 1.52 -5.43 13.94
CA CYS A 134 2.24 -5.16 12.68
C CYS A 134 3.71 -4.73 12.90
N GLU A 135 4.31 -5.21 13.99
CA GLU A 135 5.69 -4.89 14.41
C GLU A 135 5.94 -3.38 14.61
N SER A 136 4.87 -2.57 14.65
CA SER A 136 4.91 -1.11 14.67
C SER A 136 5.86 -0.54 13.61
N GLN A 137 5.65 -0.98 12.36
CA GLN A 137 6.40 -0.49 11.20
C GLN A 137 5.50 -0.33 9.97
N ALA A 138 5.55 0.84 9.34
CA ALA A 138 5.04 1.04 7.99
C ALA A 138 6.15 0.68 6.97
N LEU A 139 5.76 -0.06 5.94
CA LEU A 139 6.61 -0.50 4.84
C LEU A 139 6.39 0.40 3.62
N SER A 140 7.47 0.71 2.90
CA SER A 140 7.42 1.43 1.63
C SER A 140 7.39 0.46 0.44
N LEU A 141 6.55 0.74 -0.54
CA LEU A 141 6.49 0.06 -1.83
C LEU A 141 6.65 1.14 -2.91
N SER A 142 7.75 1.08 -3.67
CA SER A 142 8.03 2.10 -4.70
C SER A 142 7.07 1.96 -5.87
N LYS A 143 6.86 3.04 -6.63
CA LYS A 143 6.12 3.00 -7.89
C LYS A 143 6.62 1.87 -8.81
N ASP A 144 5.68 1.23 -9.51
CA ASP A 144 5.85 0.11 -10.44
C ASP A 144 6.40 -1.19 -9.78
N GLN A 145 6.56 -1.22 -8.46
CA GLN A 145 6.94 -2.41 -7.70
C GLN A 145 5.72 -3.30 -7.41
N ASN A 146 5.89 -4.62 -7.55
CA ASN A 146 4.86 -5.59 -7.20
C ASN A 146 4.86 -5.89 -5.69
N TYR A 147 3.71 -5.75 -5.05
CA TYR A 147 3.42 -6.27 -3.70
C TYR A 147 3.21 -7.79 -3.74
N ALA A 148 2.47 -8.26 -4.74
CA ALA A 148 2.22 -9.66 -5.02
C ALA A 148 2.20 -9.92 -6.53
N VAL A 149 2.60 -11.12 -6.93
CA VAL A 149 2.57 -11.60 -8.31
C VAL A 149 1.73 -12.86 -8.37
N GLU A 150 0.80 -12.85 -9.31
CA GLU A 150 -0.12 -13.94 -9.63
C GLU A 150 0.61 -15.29 -9.77
N GLY A 151 0.07 -16.33 -9.13
CA GLY A 151 0.59 -17.69 -9.16
C GLY A 151 1.96 -17.89 -8.46
N LYS A 152 2.55 -16.85 -7.87
CA LYS A 152 3.92 -16.90 -7.31
C LYS A 152 4.02 -16.46 -5.86
N THR A 153 3.28 -15.43 -5.45
CA THR A 153 3.36 -14.92 -4.07
C THR A 153 2.45 -15.76 -3.16
N PRO A 154 2.94 -16.27 -2.01
CA PRO A 154 2.11 -16.96 -1.04
C PRO A 154 1.28 -15.97 -0.20
N ILE A 155 0.10 -16.41 0.25
CA ILE A 155 -0.80 -15.64 1.11
C ILE A 155 -0.44 -15.91 2.58
N ASP A 156 0.58 -15.21 3.09
CA ASP A 156 1.16 -15.40 4.42
C ASP A 156 0.93 -14.22 5.40
N ARG A 157 0.18 -13.20 4.96
CA ARG A 157 -0.01 -11.91 5.64
C ARG A 157 -1.37 -11.29 5.30
N LEU A 158 -1.73 -10.27 6.07
CA LEU A 158 -2.78 -9.29 5.78
C LEU A 158 -2.13 -7.91 5.81
N SER A 159 -2.44 -7.03 4.87
CA SER A 159 -1.84 -5.71 4.74
C SER A 159 -2.89 -4.63 4.50
N PHE A 160 -2.61 -3.43 4.98
CA PHE A 160 -3.52 -2.28 4.94
C PHE A 160 -2.78 -1.05 4.41
N LEU A 161 -3.33 -0.41 3.38
CA LEU A 161 -2.70 0.69 2.66
C LEU A 161 -2.88 2.00 3.43
N LEU A 162 -1.79 2.70 3.75
CA LEU A 162 -1.81 4.00 4.44
C LEU A 162 -1.79 5.16 3.45
N SER A 163 -1.02 5.04 2.37
CA SER A 163 -0.88 6.07 1.34
C SER A 163 -0.48 5.48 -0.01
N GLY A 164 -0.71 6.24 -1.08
CA GLY A 164 -0.47 5.82 -2.46
C GLY A 164 -1.66 5.14 -3.12
N ARG A 165 -1.43 4.40 -4.21
CA ARG A 165 -2.46 3.61 -4.92
C ARG A 165 -1.87 2.33 -5.49
N ILE A 166 -2.57 1.21 -5.30
CA ILE A 166 -2.19 -0.09 -5.85
C ILE A 166 -3.15 -0.47 -6.97
N ARG A 167 -2.60 -0.90 -8.10
CA ARG A 167 -3.29 -1.47 -9.24
C ARG A 167 -3.44 -2.99 -9.06
N VAL A 168 -4.67 -3.49 -9.22
CA VAL A 168 -4.98 -4.92 -9.26
C VAL A 168 -5.11 -5.37 -10.71
N SER A 169 -4.48 -6.49 -11.06
CA SER A 169 -4.60 -7.11 -12.38
C SER A 169 -4.61 -8.63 -12.33
N LEU A 170 -5.34 -9.25 -13.26
CA LEU A 170 -5.43 -10.69 -13.50
C LEU A 170 -5.00 -10.93 -14.95
N GLU A 171 -4.04 -11.82 -15.20
CA GLU A 171 -3.50 -12.08 -16.55
C GLU A 171 -3.06 -10.78 -17.29
N GLY A 172 -2.63 -9.77 -16.53
CA GLY A 172 -2.27 -8.43 -17.02
C GLY A 172 -3.45 -7.48 -17.29
N GLN A 173 -4.70 -7.97 -17.32
CA GLN A 173 -5.91 -7.15 -17.43
C GLN A 173 -6.16 -6.37 -16.14
N PHE A 174 -6.51 -5.09 -16.25
CA PHE A 174 -6.81 -4.25 -15.09
C PHE A 174 -8.19 -4.58 -14.49
N LEU A 175 -8.23 -4.81 -13.18
CA LEU A 175 -9.48 -4.99 -12.42
C LEU A 175 -9.89 -3.68 -11.73
N HIS A 176 -9.15 -3.29 -10.69
CA HIS A 176 -9.47 -2.12 -9.89
C HIS A 176 -8.24 -1.51 -9.22
N TYR A 177 -8.44 -0.33 -8.63
CA TYR A 177 -7.46 0.32 -7.77
C TYR A 177 -7.85 0.11 -6.31
N ILE A 178 -6.85 -0.10 -5.47
CA ILE A 178 -6.95 -0.07 -4.01
C ILE A 178 -6.40 1.29 -3.57
N PHE A 179 -7.20 1.99 -2.76
CA PHE A 179 -6.95 3.36 -2.32
C PHE A 179 -6.47 3.39 -0.86
N PRO A 180 -5.93 4.54 -0.38
CA PRO A 180 -5.56 4.69 1.02
C PRO A 180 -6.70 4.34 1.98
N TYR A 181 -6.34 3.75 3.11
CA TYR A 181 -7.25 3.24 4.14
C TYR A 181 -8.14 2.05 3.71
N GLN A 182 -7.67 1.26 2.75
CA GLN A 182 -8.26 -0.03 2.37
C GLN A 182 -7.27 -1.18 2.64
N PHE A 183 -7.78 -2.40 2.82
CA PHE A 183 -6.94 -3.59 2.84
C PHE A 183 -6.39 -3.86 1.45
N ILE A 184 -5.18 -4.43 1.38
CA ILE A 184 -4.53 -4.78 0.12
C ILE A 184 -5.01 -6.16 -0.34
N ASP A 185 -5.09 -7.11 0.58
CA ASP A 185 -5.22 -8.56 0.34
C ASP A 185 -6.33 -9.20 1.21
N SER A 186 -7.42 -8.46 1.44
CA SER A 186 -8.59 -8.92 2.20
C SER A 186 -9.36 -10.07 1.54
N PRO A 187 -9.63 -10.11 0.22
CA PRO A 187 -10.24 -11.30 -0.40
C PRO A 187 -9.35 -12.53 -0.26
N GLU A 188 -8.04 -12.38 -0.48
CA GLU A 188 -7.06 -13.46 -0.38
C GLU A 188 -6.98 -14.00 1.05
N TRP A 189 -6.99 -13.11 2.04
CA TRP A 189 -7.00 -13.47 3.45
C TRP A 189 -8.18 -14.37 3.83
N GLU A 190 -9.38 -13.95 3.45
CA GLU A 190 -10.65 -14.59 3.81
C GLU A 190 -10.91 -15.85 2.97
N SER A 191 -10.32 -15.95 1.77
CA SER A 191 -10.46 -17.12 0.89
C SER A 191 -9.84 -18.41 1.46
N LEU A 192 -8.91 -18.29 2.41
CA LEU A 192 -8.14 -19.40 2.96
C LEU A 192 -8.50 -19.68 4.41
N ARG A 193 -8.55 -20.95 4.80
CA ARG A 193 -8.64 -21.35 6.21
C ARG A 193 -7.33 -21.03 6.97
N PRO A 194 -7.33 -20.90 8.30
CA PRO A 194 -6.13 -20.54 9.07
C PRO A 194 -4.94 -21.51 8.94
N THR A 195 -5.22 -22.78 8.63
CA THR A 195 -4.24 -23.87 8.41
C THR A 195 -3.90 -24.10 6.95
N GLU A 196 -4.53 -23.38 6.04
CA GLU A 196 -4.42 -23.57 4.59
C GLU A 196 -3.39 -22.61 4.00
N GLU A 197 -2.60 -23.11 3.07
CA GLU A 197 -1.63 -22.33 2.31
C GLU A 197 -2.19 -22.09 0.90
N GLY A 198 -2.06 -20.86 0.41
CA GLY A 198 -2.52 -20.48 -0.92
C GLY A 198 -1.61 -19.44 -1.54
N ILE A 199 -1.86 -19.16 -2.82
CA ILE A 199 -1.10 -18.22 -3.64
C ILE A 199 -2.01 -17.13 -4.16
N PHE A 200 -1.46 -15.92 -4.31
CA PHE A 200 -2.18 -14.78 -4.88
C PHE A 200 -2.67 -15.12 -6.30
N GLN A 201 -3.97 -14.96 -6.52
CA GLN A 201 -4.62 -15.18 -7.82
C GLN A 201 -4.58 -13.93 -8.71
N VAL A 202 -4.11 -12.80 -8.18
CA VAL A 202 -3.95 -11.53 -8.90
C VAL A 202 -2.57 -10.94 -8.67
N THR A 203 -2.11 -10.14 -9.62
CA THR A 203 -0.92 -9.30 -9.49
C THR A 203 -1.31 -7.94 -8.92
N LEU A 204 -0.58 -7.52 -7.88
CA LEU A 204 -0.78 -6.27 -7.15
C LEU A 204 0.46 -5.39 -7.32
N THR A 205 0.33 -4.28 -8.05
CA THR A 205 1.43 -3.38 -8.43
C THR A 205 1.19 -1.96 -7.93
N ALA A 206 2.19 -1.33 -7.33
CA ALA A 206 2.13 0.09 -6.95
C ALA A 206 2.03 1.00 -8.19
N GLU A 207 0.96 1.80 -8.32
CA GLU A 207 0.85 2.82 -9.38
C GLU A 207 1.58 4.12 -9.00
N THR A 208 1.68 4.37 -7.69
CA THR A 208 2.46 5.46 -7.08
C THR A 208 3.36 4.90 -6.00
N ASP A 209 4.28 5.70 -5.45
CA ASP A 209 4.89 5.33 -4.17
C ASP A 209 3.79 5.14 -3.11
N CYS A 210 3.88 4.05 -2.36
CA CYS A 210 2.88 3.60 -1.40
C CYS A 210 3.52 3.34 -0.04
N ARG A 211 2.78 3.60 1.05
CA ARG A 211 3.12 3.09 2.38
C ARG A 211 1.98 2.26 2.94
N TYR A 212 2.30 1.14 3.59
CA TYR A 212 1.34 0.16 4.09
C TYR A 212 1.83 -0.49 5.38
N ILE A 213 0.92 -1.01 6.20
CA ILE A 213 1.23 -1.87 7.35
C ILE A 213 0.88 -3.32 7.02
N THR A 214 1.56 -4.27 7.67
CA THR A 214 1.32 -5.70 7.45
C THR A 214 1.35 -6.50 8.74
N TRP A 215 0.46 -7.48 8.87
CA TRP A 215 0.43 -8.45 9.95
C TRP A 215 0.70 -9.85 9.38
N ARG A 216 1.68 -10.56 9.93
CA ARG A 216 1.95 -11.96 9.54
C ARG A 216 0.77 -12.85 9.96
N ARG A 217 0.26 -13.70 9.05
CA ARG A 217 -0.98 -14.47 9.21
C ARG A 217 -1.05 -15.25 10.52
N ARG A 218 -0.01 -16.01 10.86
CA ARG A 218 0.07 -16.77 12.12
C ARG A 218 0.06 -15.88 13.38
N LYS A 219 0.69 -14.70 13.33
CA LYS A 219 0.68 -13.74 14.45
C LYS A 219 -0.70 -13.07 14.61
N LEU A 220 -1.33 -12.70 13.50
CA LEU A 220 -2.64 -12.07 13.52
C LEU A 220 -3.70 -13.03 14.07
N TYR A 221 -3.81 -14.27 13.55
CA TYR A 221 -4.76 -15.25 14.09
C TYR A 221 -4.57 -15.53 15.59
N LEU A 222 -3.33 -15.52 16.09
CA LEU A 222 -3.06 -15.65 17.54
C LEU A 222 -3.57 -14.42 18.33
N LEU A 223 -3.49 -13.21 17.77
CA LEU A 223 -4.09 -12.02 18.37
C LEU A 223 -5.62 -12.08 18.35
N LEU A 224 -6.24 -12.42 17.21
CA LEU A 224 -7.69 -12.50 17.06
C LEU A 224 -8.30 -13.61 17.94
N SER A 225 -7.61 -14.75 18.11
CA SER A 225 -8.08 -15.82 19.01
C SER A 225 -7.98 -15.46 20.50
N ARG A 226 -7.08 -14.55 20.89
CA ARG A 226 -6.99 -14.04 22.26
C ARG A 226 -7.99 -12.91 22.53
N GLU A 227 -8.02 -11.90 21.66
CA GLU A 227 -8.74 -10.66 21.88
C GLU A 227 -10.06 -10.61 21.10
N ARG A 228 -11.15 -11.09 21.74
CA ARG A 228 -12.49 -11.17 21.10
C ARG A 228 -13.01 -9.83 20.55
N TYR A 229 -12.62 -8.70 21.13
CA TYR A 229 -12.98 -7.38 20.61
C TYR A 229 -12.25 -7.08 19.29
N ILE A 230 -10.93 -7.32 19.24
CA ILE A 230 -10.11 -7.13 18.03
C ILE A 230 -10.59 -8.09 16.93
N ALA A 231 -10.95 -9.33 17.28
CA ALA A 231 -11.55 -10.29 16.34
C ALA A 231 -12.78 -9.72 15.62
N ARG A 232 -13.77 -9.22 16.38
CA ARG A 232 -14.99 -8.62 15.82
C ARG A 232 -14.69 -7.38 14.99
N LEU A 233 -13.79 -6.50 15.48
CA LEU A 233 -13.38 -5.30 14.76
C LEU A 233 -12.79 -5.65 13.39
N PHE A 234 -11.86 -6.61 13.33
CA PHE A 234 -11.30 -7.10 12.06
C PHE A 234 -12.38 -7.73 11.17
N SER A 235 -13.27 -8.57 11.70
CA SER A 235 -14.37 -9.14 10.89
C SER A 235 -15.27 -8.08 10.26
N VAL A 236 -15.61 -7.02 10.99
CA VAL A 236 -16.41 -5.90 10.46
C VAL A 236 -15.63 -5.11 9.41
N MET A 237 -14.38 -4.72 9.69
CA MET A 237 -13.55 -3.96 8.76
C MET A 237 -13.26 -4.73 7.48
N LEU A 238 -12.94 -6.03 7.57
CA LEU A 238 -12.65 -6.89 6.42
C LEU A 238 -13.91 -7.15 5.60
N GLY A 239 -15.04 -7.43 6.26
CA GLY A 239 -16.34 -7.62 5.60
C GLY A 239 -16.78 -6.37 4.83
N ASN A 240 -16.59 -5.17 5.40
CA ASN A 240 -16.86 -3.91 4.71
C ASN A 240 -15.96 -3.74 3.47
N ASP A 241 -14.64 -3.89 3.62
CA ASP A 241 -13.68 -3.72 2.53
C ASP A 241 -13.88 -4.71 1.37
N ILE A 242 -14.17 -5.99 1.67
CA ILE A 242 -14.54 -7.00 0.67
C ILE A 242 -15.83 -6.60 -0.04
N THR A 243 -16.84 -6.13 0.70
CA THR A 243 -18.13 -5.69 0.15
C THR A 243 -17.97 -4.50 -0.80
N ASP A 244 -17.18 -3.49 -0.41
CA ASP A 244 -16.87 -2.32 -1.24
C ASP A 244 -16.14 -2.72 -2.54
N LYS A 245 -15.18 -3.65 -2.46
CA LYS A 245 -14.48 -4.20 -3.63
C LYS A 245 -15.41 -4.96 -4.56
N LEU A 246 -16.30 -5.80 -4.02
CA LEU A 246 -17.27 -6.55 -4.81
C LEU A 246 -18.26 -5.62 -5.53
N TYR A 247 -18.77 -4.58 -4.86
CA TYR A 247 -19.62 -3.57 -5.50
C TYR A 247 -18.86 -2.77 -6.57
N SER A 248 -17.61 -2.38 -6.31
CA SER A 248 -16.76 -1.67 -7.29
C SER A 248 -16.51 -2.49 -8.57
N LEU A 249 -16.32 -3.81 -8.43
CA LEU A 249 -16.19 -4.73 -9.56
C LEU A 249 -17.53 -4.94 -10.30
N ASN A 250 -18.63 -5.11 -9.57
CA ASN A 250 -19.97 -5.27 -10.13
C ASN A 250 -20.42 -4.06 -10.95
N ASP A 251 -20.18 -2.84 -10.46
CA ASP A 251 -20.53 -1.61 -11.19
C ASP A 251 -19.71 -1.45 -12.49
N LYS A 252 -18.47 -1.95 -12.53
CA LYS A 252 -17.67 -2.04 -13.77
C LYS A 252 -18.20 -3.09 -14.74
N LEU A 253 -18.63 -4.25 -14.23
CA LEU A 253 -19.28 -5.28 -15.05
C LEU A 253 -20.61 -4.75 -15.63
N PHE A 254 -21.37 -3.98 -14.86
CA PHE A 254 -22.58 -3.31 -15.36
C PHE A 254 -22.27 -2.33 -16.48
N VAL A 255 -21.25 -1.48 -16.35
CA VAL A 255 -20.84 -0.55 -17.44
C VAL A 255 -20.41 -1.30 -18.71
N LYS A 256 -19.78 -2.48 -18.58
CA LYS A 256 -19.30 -3.28 -19.71
C LYS A 256 -20.37 -4.15 -20.38
N SER A 257 -21.37 -4.62 -19.63
CA SER A 257 -22.34 -5.64 -20.07
C SER A 257 -23.82 -5.22 -20.02
N GLY A 258 -24.14 -4.11 -19.35
CA GLY A 258 -25.51 -3.68 -19.06
C GLY A 258 -26.20 -4.50 -17.95
N ILE A 259 -25.53 -5.50 -17.36
CA ILE A 259 -26.12 -6.42 -16.37
C ILE A 259 -25.54 -6.10 -14.98
N ARG A 260 -26.43 -5.81 -14.02
CA ARG A 260 -26.05 -5.59 -12.61
C ARG A 260 -26.39 -6.86 -11.83
N PHE A 261 -25.37 -7.51 -11.29
CA PHE A 261 -25.57 -8.72 -10.50
C PHE A 261 -26.05 -8.34 -9.09
N ASP A 262 -27.07 -9.00 -8.56
CA ASP A 262 -27.30 -8.96 -7.11
C ASP A 262 -26.39 -10.01 -6.46
N ILE A 263 -25.30 -9.54 -5.86
CA ILE A 263 -24.25 -10.35 -5.25
C ILE A 263 -24.74 -11.24 -4.08
N ARG A 264 -25.99 -11.07 -3.63
CA ARG A 264 -26.63 -11.86 -2.58
C ARG A 264 -27.32 -13.12 -3.09
N LEU A 265 -27.59 -13.22 -4.40
CA LEU A 265 -28.19 -14.43 -4.98
C LEU A 265 -27.12 -15.45 -5.39
N PRO A 266 -27.36 -16.76 -5.17
CA PRO A 266 -26.48 -17.81 -5.68
C PRO A 266 -26.32 -17.75 -7.22
N SER A 267 -25.10 -17.41 -7.64
CA SER A 267 -24.50 -17.52 -8.98
C SER A 267 -25.43 -17.77 -10.18
N LEU A 268 -25.67 -16.72 -10.96
CA LEU A 268 -25.98 -16.81 -12.40
C LEU A 268 -24.70 -16.84 -13.27
N TYR A 269 -23.51 -16.85 -12.66
CA TYR A 269 -22.23 -16.65 -13.36
C TYR A 269 -21.91 -17.76 -14.39
N HIS A 270 -22.42 -18.97 -14.19
CA HIS A 270 -22.24 -20.07 -15.16
C HIS A 270 -23.01 -19.90 -16.48
N VAL A 271 -23.98 -18.97 -16.55
CA VAL A 271 -24.85 -18.78 -17.74
C VAL A 271 -24.29 -17.72 -18.70
N LEU A 272 -23.34 -16.89 -18.27
CA LEU A 272 -22.83 -15.74 -19.04
C LEU A 272 -21.33 -15.81 -19.36
N ALA A 273 -20.65 -16.91 -19.03
CA ALA A 273 -19.34 -17.18 -19.61
C ALA A 273 -19.50 -17.37 -21.14
N PRO A 274 -18.79 -16.62 -22.00
CA PRO A 274 -18.86 -16.85 -23.43
C PRO A 274 -18.34 -18.25 -23.73
N SER A 275 -19.18 -19.07 -24.36
CA SER A 275 -18.77 -20.38 -24.86
C SER A 275 -17.71 -20.18 -25.93
N THR A 276 -16.45 -20.46 -25.61
CA THR A 276 -15.37 -20.59 -26.59
C THR A 276 -15.60 -21.87 -27.40
N SER A 277 -16.50 -21.76 -28.38
CA SER A 277 -16.75 -22.74 -29.42
C SER A 277 -16.43 -22.13 -30.78
N ASP A 278 -15.22 -21.60 -30.91
CA ASP A 278 -14.58 -21.57 -32.21
C ASP A 278 -14.28 -23.04 -32.56
N THR A 279 -15.08 -23.61 -33.45
CA THR A 279 -14.87 -24.96 -33.98
C THR A 279 -14.82 -24.86 -35.48
N ASP A 280 -13.71 -25.31 -36.04
CA ASP A 280 -13.41 -25.23 -37.45
C ASP A 280 -14.49 -25.85 -38.33
N CYS A 281 -14.68 -25.27 -39.51
CA CYS A 281 -15.35 -25.92 -40.63
C CYS A 281 -14.47 -25.78 -41.86
N GLU A 282 -13.48 -26.65 -41.99
CA GLU A 282 -12.89 -26.99 -43.29
C GLU A 282 -14.01 -27.37 -44.27
N LYS A 283 -13.88 -26.90 -45.52
CA LYS A 283 -14.68 -27.39 -46.65
C LYS A 283 -13.79 -27.50 -47.88
N ASP A 284 -13.26 -28.70 -48.08
CA ASP A 284 -12.78 -29.12 -49.39
C ASP A 284 -13.94 -29.45 -50.35
N HIS A 285 -13.59 -29.52 -51.63
CA HIS A 285 -14.51 -29.64 -52.77
C HIS A 285 -15.37 -30.91 -52.78
N GLU A 286 -16.60 -30.79 -53.32
CA GLU A 286 -17.00 -31.51 -54.54
C GLU A 286 -18.28 -30.94 -55.20
N GLN A 287 -18.59 -31.40 -56.42
CA GLN A 287 -19.38 -30.70 -57.44
C GLN A 287 -20.57 -31.55 -57.92
N GLY A 288 -21.73 -30.93 -58.20
CA GLY A 288 -22.92 -31.63 -58.73
C GLY A 288 -24.04 -30.68 -59.21
N ASP A 289 -24.64 -30.99 -60.35
CA ASP A 289 -25.42 -30.06 -61.18
C ASP A 289 -26.92 -29.90 -60.85
N ALA A 290 -27.41 -28.69 -61.18
CA ALA A 290 -28.71 -28.30 -61.76
C ALA A 290 -30.03 -29.07 -61.48
N ILE A 291 -31.10 -28.31 -61.19
CA ILE A 291 -32.31 -28.15 -62.05
C ILE A 291 -33.30 -27.13 -61.41
N THR A 292 -33.90 -26.26 -62.24
CA THR A 292 -34.98 -25.28 -61.94
C THR A 292 -36.29 -25.75 -62.65
N PRO A 293 -37.43 -25.01 -62.75
CA PRO A 293 -37.85 -23.69 -62.20
C PRO A 293 -39.28 -23.66 -61.57
N ASP A 294 -39.72 -22.50 -61.05
CA ASP A 294 -40.90 -21.75 -61.56
C ASP A 294 -41.22 -20.45 -60.77
N GLU A 295 -41.36 -19.35 -61.56
CA GLU A 295 -42.44 -18.32 -61.59
C GLU A 295 -43.01 -17.64 -60.31
N GLN A 296 -43.37 -16.33 -60.24
CA GLN A 296 -43.33 -15.22 -61.22
C GLN A 296 -43.52 -13.79 -60.58
N MET A 297 -43.25 -12.75 -61.39
CA MET A 297 -43.74 -11.34 -61.47
C MET A 297 -45.05 -10.93 -60.71
N THR A 298 -45.35 -9.69 -60.28
CA THR A 298 -44.65 -8.35 -60.13
C THR A 298 -45.52 -7.37 -59.26
N PRO A 299 -45.04 -6.17 -58.82
CA PRO A 299 -45.81 -5.23 -57.96
C PRO A 299 -46.70 -4.22 -58.73
N PRO A 300 -47.60 -3.44 -58.06
CA PRO A 300 -47.31 -1.99 -57.89
C PRO A 300 -47.97 -1.22 -56.70
N LEU A 301 -47.31 -0.12 -56.31
CA LEU A 301 -47.79 1.21 -55.82
C LEU A 301 -49.22 1.41 -55.23
N SER A 302 -49.33 1.96 -53.99
CA SER A 302 -49.55 3.42 -53.72
C SER A 302 -50.21 3.82 -52.36
N ALA A 303 -49.79 4.99 -51.85
CA ALA A 303 -50.51 5.99 -51.01
C ALA A 303 -51.22 5.63 -49.67
N SER A 304 -50.73 6.18 -48.54
CA SER A 304 -51.24 7.45 -47.96
C SER A 304 -50.96 7.63 -46.44
N ARG A 305 -50.71 8.88 -46.04
CA ARG A 305 -50.35 9.40 -44.71
C ARG A 305 -51.37 9.14 -43.58
N LYS A 306 -50.87 9.11 -42.33
CA LYS A 306 -51.16 10.17 -41.31
C LYS A 306 -50.07 10.23 -40.23
N ALA A 307 -49.91 11.39 -39.61
CA ALA A 307 -48.80 11.73 -38.71
C ALA A 307 -49.25 12.61 -37.53
N ALA A 308 -48.53 12.52 -36.41
CA ALA A 308 -48.44 13.49 -35.30
C ALA A 308 -47.36 13.01 -34.30
N ALA A 309 -46.70 13.81 -33.47
CA ALA A 309 -46.17 15.18 -33.57
C ALA A 309 -45.11 15.35 -32.43
N PRO A 310 -44.04 16.18 -32.55
CA PRO A 310 -42.92 16.15 -31.58
C PRO A 310 -42.85 17.36 -30.61
N LEU A 311 -42.11 17.16 -29.50
CA LEU A 311 -41.36 18.17 -28.69
C LEU A 311 -42.20 19.10 -27.76
N PRO A 312 -41.65 19.65 -26.62
CA PRO A 312 -40.39 20.42 -26.58
C PRO A 312 -39.46 20.34 -25.35
N HIS A 313 -38.27 20.94 -25.50
CA HIS A 313 -37.30 21.30 -24.45
C HIS A 313 -37.65 22.62 -23.73
N SER A 314 -37.20 22.76 -22.47
CA SER A 314 -36.87 24.04 -21.80
C SER A 314 -35.93 23.73 -20.61
N SER A 315 -34.67 24.16 -20.60
CA SER A 315 -34.13 25.48 -20.19
C SER A 315 -33.81 25.59 -18.68
N ASN A 316 -32.53 25.86 -18.37
CA ASN A 316 -32.03 26.11 -17.01
C ASN A 316 -32.53 27.45 -16.45
N PRO A 317 -32.47 27.62 -15.12
CA PRO A 317 -31.72 28.76 -14.59
C PRO A 317 -30.73 28.38 -13.49
N SER A 318 -29.72 29.23 -13.29
CA SER A 318 -28.77 29.18 -12.19
C SER A 318 -28.96 30.39 -11.26
N ARG A 319 -28.83 30.21 -9.93
CA ARG A 319 -28.10 31.09 -8.98
C ARG A 319 -28.34 30.77 -7.49
N ASP A 320 -27.21 30.75 -6.77
CA ASP A 320 -26.90 31.39 -5.48
C ASP A 320 -27.64 31.07 -4.15
N HIS A 321 -26.80 31.08 -3.10
CA HIS A 321 -27.03 31.24 -1.66
C HIS A 321 -27.44 30.07 -0.73
N TRP A 322 -26.47 29.73 0.14
CA TRP A 322 -26.69 29.20 1.49
C TRP A 322 -26.78 30.34 2.52
N PRO A 323 -27.58 30.19 3.59
CA PRO A 323 -27.39 30.87 4.87
C PRO A 323 -26.90 29.92 5.97
N THR A 324 -26.23 30.48 6.97
CA THR A 324 -25.78 29.79 8.21
C THR A 324 -26.78 30.05 9.35
N ASP A 325 -26.57 29.33 10.46
CA ASP A 325 -27.05 29.58 11.83
C ASP A 325 -28.27 28.77 12.34
N THR A 326 -27.93 27.80 13.20
CA THR A 326 -28.34 27.71 14.62
C THR A 326 -29.81 27.93 14.99
N GLU A 327 -30.53 26.85 15.36
CA GLU A 327 -31.18 26.70 16.68
C GLU A 327 -31.78 25.28 16.89
N LEU A 328 -31.56 24.72 18.09
CA LEU A 328 -32.31 23.62 18.73
C LEU A 328 -33.26 24.27 19.78
N PRO A 329 -34.25 23.59 20.41
CA PRO A 329 -34.48 22.14 20.47
C PRO A 329 -35.95 21.69 20.20
N GLY A 330 -36.19 20.38 20.27
CA GLY A 330 -37.54 19.80 20.29
C GLY A 330 -37.52 18.32 20.69
N GLU A 331 -37.88 18.03 21.94
CA GLU A 331 -37.99 16.68 22.50
C GLU A 331 -39.29 16.01 22.02
N ASP A 332 -39.27 14.71 21.69
CA ASP A 332 -40.01 13.67 22.43
C ASP A 332 -40.04 12.30 21.72
N SER A 333 -40.03 11.24 22.55
CA SER A 333 -40.43 9.86 22.24
C SER A 333 -39.63 9.09 21.16
N SER A 334 -39.19 7.84 21.38
CA SER A 334 -39.74 6.82 22.29
C SER A 334 -38.68 5.82 22.76
N SER A 335 -38.90 5.31 23.96
CA SER A 335 -38.16 4.22 24.59
C SER A 335 -38.46 2.86 23.96
N LEU A 336 -37.43 2.04 23.74
CA LEU A 336 -37.53 0.59 23.98
C LEU A 336 -36.26 0.09 24.68
N ILE A 337 -36.47 -0.69 25.73
CA ILE A 337 -35.43 -1.28 26.58
C ILE A 337 -35.03 -2.65 26.02
N LEU A 338 -33.81 -3.06 26.40
CA LEU A 338 -33.15 -4.37 26.35
C LEU A 338 -33.98 -5.66 26.14
N ASP A 339 -33.20 -6.70 25.79
CA ASP A 339 -33.45 -8.13 25.94
C ASP A 339 -34.38 -8.82 24.92
N ASP A 340 -33.79 -9.31 23.82
CA ASP A 340 -33.99 -10.70 23.34
C ASP A 340 -33.08 -11.02 22.12
N PHE A 341 -31.79 -11.35 22.37
CA PHE A 341 -30.95 -12.15 21.44
C PHE A 341 -29.84 -12.89 22.19
N ALA A 342 -30.22 -13.52 23.31
CA ALA A 342 -29.35 -14.37 24.11
C ALA A 342 -29.92 -15.79 24.23
N ASP A 343 -30.23 -16.43 23.08
CA ASP A 343 -30.39 -17.89 23.00
C ASP A 343 -30.32 -18.42 21.56
N MET A 344 -29.10 -18.64 21.05
CA MET A 344 -28.87 -19.63 19.99
C MET A 344 -27.47 -20.27 20.07
N THR A 345 -27.10 -20.76 21.25
CA THR A 345 -26.00 -21.73 21.37
C THR A 345 -26.48 -23.10 20.88
N GLY A 346 -26.44 -23.32 19.56
CA GLY A 346 -26.92 -24.55 18.93
C GLY A 346 -25.94 -25.10 17.90
N SER A 347 -25.31 -26.23 18.26
CA SER A 347 -24.63 -27.24 17.43
C SER A 347 -23.89 -26.81 16.16
N PHE A 348 -22.60 -27.19 16.08
CA PHE A 348 -21.91 -27.44 14.81
C PHE A 348 -22.83 -28.25 13.86
N MET A 349 -23.03 -27.78 12.62
CA MET A 349 -23.50 -28.62 11.53
C MET A 349 -22.30 -29.22 10.80
N GLU A 350 -22.14 -30.52 10.96
CA GLU A 350 -21.20 -31.34 10.21
C GLU A 350 -21.74 -31.51 8.78
N TYR A 351 -21.14 -30.81 7.82
CA TYR A 351 -21.51 -30.94 6.41
C TYR A 351 -21.05 -32.30 5.88
N GLY A 352 -22.01 -33.22 5.75
CA GLY A 352 -21.81 -34.54 5.15
C GLY A 352 -21.41 -34.49 3.67
N SER A 353 -20.71 -35.53 3.23
CA SER A 353 -20.21 -35.66 1.85
C SER A 353 -21.33 -35.65 0.80
N GLU A 354 -21.09 -35.01 -0.34
CA GLU A 354 -22.03 -34.84 -1.47
C GLU A 354 -22.58 -36.14 -2.10
N ARG A 355 -22.16 -37.32 -1.64
CA ARG A 355 -22.52 -38.62 -2.23
C ARG A 355 -23.93 -39.12 -1.91
N ASP A 356 -24.62 -38.53 -0.94
CA ASP A 356 -25.95 -39.00 -0.51
C ASP A 356 -27.12 -38.29 -1.22
N TYR A 357 -26.86 -37.35 -2.14
CA TYR A 357 -27.89 -36.62 -2.90
C TYR A 357 -28.26 -37.22 -4.26
N LEU A 358 -27.69 -38.37 -4.64
CA LEU A 358 -27.96 -39.05 -5.92
C LEU A 358 -28.16 -40.57 -5.75
N LYS A 359 -29.24 -40.95 -5.07
CA LYS A 359 -29.84 -42.30 -5.10
C LYS A 359 -31.36 -42.25 -5.07
#